data_AF-K9U509-F1
#
_entry.id   AF-K9U509-F1
#
_cell.length_a   1.000
_cell.length_b   1.000
_cell.length_c   1.000
_cell.angle_alpha   90.00
_cell.angle_beta   90.00
_cell.angle_gamma   90.00
#
_symmetry.space_group_name_H-M   'P 1'
#
loop_
_entity.id
_entity.type
_entity.pdbx_description
1 polymer ?
#
loop_
_entity_poly.entity_id
_entity_poly.type
_entity_poly.pdbx_seq_one_letter_code
_entity_poly.pdbx_strand_id
1 'polypeptide(L)'
;MKEQFLKWINLALVADFFLVLFAFFWLAIAVAGHVLHLPLGLDLWYKLWQPVFTPAIGILMAGTIISGLASWVTKRLNSQQN
;
A
#
# COMPACT_ATOMS: atom_id res chain seq x y z
N MET A 1 -6.25 18.29 18.12
CA MET A 1 -6.70 18.21 16.71
C MET A 1 -5.70 17.52 15.77
N LYS A 2 -4.38 17.78 15.88
CA LYS A 2 -3.34 17.15 15.02
C LYS A 2 -3.21 15.63 15.21
N GLU A 3 -3.37 15.15 16.45
CA GLU A 3 -3.28 13.72 16.78
C GLU A 3 -4.40 12.91 16.14
N GLN A 4 -5.62 13.45 16.08
CA GLN A 4 -6.74 12.81 15.39
C GLN A 4 -6.45 12.70 13.89
N PHE A 5 -5.92 13.75 13.26
CA PHE A 5 -5.58 13.74 11.83
C PHE A 5 -4.53 12.69 11.48
N LEU A 6 -3.45 12.59 12.29
CA LEU A 6 -2.44 11.55 12.13
C LEU A 6 -3.03 10.14 12.32
N LYS A 7 -3.94 9.96 13.27
CA LYS A 7 -4.63 8.69 13.50
C LYS A 7 -5.51 8.29 12.31
N TRP A 8 -6.22 9.23 11.71
CA TRP A 8 -7.02 9.01 10.50
C TRP A 8 -6.15 8.67 9.28
N ILE A 9 -5.02 9.36 9.09
CA ILE A 9 -4.05 9.03 8.03
C ILE A 9 -3.50 7.62 8.24
N ASN A 10 -3.09 7.27 9.46
CA ASN A 10 -2.57 5.94 9.74
C ASN A 10 -3.62 4.86 9.47
N LEU A 11 -4.89 5.10 9.84
CA LEU A 11 -6.00 4.20 9.53
C LEU A 11 -6.21 4.06 8.02
N ALA A 12 -6.18 5.17 7.27
CA ALA A 12 -6.30 5.15 5.82
C ALA A 12 -5.12 4.39 5.17
N LEU A 13 -3.90 4.56 5.68
CA LEU A 13 -2.71 3.87 5.18
C LEU A 13 -2.76 2.36 5.45
N VAL A 14 -3.25 1.96 6.63
CA VAL A 14 -3.48 0.54 6.95
C VAL A 14 -4.58 -0.04 6.05
N ALA A 15 -5.68 0.68 5.84
CA ALA A 15 -6.74 0.26 4.94
C ALA A 15 -6.25 0.11 3.50
N ASP A 16 -5.44 1.06 3.01
CA ASP A 16 -4.81 1.04 1.69
C ASP A 16 -3.85 -0.15 1.55
N PHE A 17 -3.05 -0.43 2.58
CA PHE A 17 -2.17 -1.60 2.63
C PHE A 17 -2.96 -2.91 2.46
N PHE A 18 -4.06 -3.08 3.18
CA PHE A 18 -4.92 -4.25 3.03
C PHE A 18 -5.58 -4.32 1.65
N LEU A 19 -5.94 -3.18 1.05
CA LEU A 19 -6.47 -3.12 -0.31
C LEU A 19 -5.44 -3.64 -1.32
N VAL A 20 -4.18 -3.19 -1.24
CA VAL A 20 -3.10 -3.67 -2.10
C VAL A 20 -2.83 -5.16 -1.88
N LEU A 21 -2.83 -5.62 -0.62
CA LEU A 21 -2.66 -7.03 -0.29
C LEU A 21 -3.79 -7.89 -0.89
N PHE A 22 -5.03 -7.42 -0.76
CA PHE A 22 -6.21 -8.09 -1.31
C PHE A 22 -6.16 -8.12 -2.84
N ALA A 23 -5.72 -7.03 -3.49
CA ALA A 23 -5.51 -6.98 -4.93
C ALA A 23 -4.51 -8.04 -5.40
N PHE A 24 -3.47 -8.28 -4.61
CA PHE A 24 -2.47 -9.30 -4.91
C PHE A 24 -3.05 -10.72 -4.80
N PHE A 25 -3.84 -11.00 -3.76
CA PHE A 25 -4.54 -12.29 -3.65
C PHE A 25 -5.57 -12.49 -4.77
N TRP A 26 -6.32 -11.43 -5.12
CA TRP A 26 -7.25 -11.46 -6.24
C TRP A 26 -6.53 -11.79 -7.54
N LEU A 27 -5.38 -11.17 -7.80
CA LEU A 27 -4.56 -11.50 -8.97
C LEU A 27 -4.20 -12.99 -8.97
N ALA A 28 -3.68 -13.51 -7.87
CA ALA A 28 -3.27 -14.92 -7.78
C ALA A 28 -4.44 -15.88 -8.08
N ILE A 29 -5.62 -15.60 -7.54
CA ILE A 29 -6.84 -16.38 -7.79
C ILE A 29 -7.30 -16.23 -9.25
N ALA A 30 -7.30 -15.02 -9.79
CA ALA A 30 -7.72 -14.75 -11.16
C ALA A 30 -6.80 -15.41 -12.18
N VAL A 31 -5.48 -15.38 -11.95
CA VAL A 31 -4.48 -16.09 -12.78
C VAL A 31 -4.68 -17.60 -12.71
N ALA A 32 -4.92 -18.17 -11.52
CA ALA A 32 -5.26 -19.58 -11.39
C ALA A 32 -6.57 -19.95 -12.12
N GLY A 33 -7.58 -19.09 -12.06
CA GLY A 33 -8.85 -19.24 -12.78
C GLY A 33 -8.73 -19.12 -14.29
N HIS A 34 -7.80 -18.30 -14.78
CA HIS A 34 -7.53 -18.15 -16.22
C HIS A 34 -6.98 -19.43 -16.84
N VAL A 35 -6.19 -20.22 -16.09
CA VAL A 35 -5.73 -21.55 -16.53
C VAL A 35 -6.92 -22.52 -16.69
N LEU A 36 -8.02 -22.29 -15.98
CA LEU A 36 -9.26 -23.06 -16.07
C LEU A 36 -10.26 -22.47 -17.10
N HIS A 37 -9.86 -21.46 -17.89
CA HIS A 37 -10.71 -20.69 -18.82
C HIS A 37 -11.91 -19.98 -18.16
N LEU A 38 -11.93 -19.82 -16.83
CA LEU A 38 -12.98 -19.04 -16.18
C LEU A 38 -12.55 -17.56 -16.10
N PRO A 39 -13.39 -16.62 -16.55
CA PRO A 39 -13.12 -15.19 -16.44
C PRO A 39 -13.36 -14.71 -15.01
N LEU A 40 -12.47 -15.05 -14.06
CA LEU A 40 -12.51 -14.63 -12.65
C LEU A 40 -12.23 -13.13 -12.45
N GLY A 41 -12.52 -12.29 -13.45
CA GLY A 41 -12.32 -10.85 -13.37
C GLY A 41 -10.86 -10.43 -13.50
N LEU A 42 -10.02 -11.19 -14.22
CA LEU A 42 -8.63 -10.79 -14.53
C LEU A 42 -8.60 -9.50 -15.37
N ASP A 43 -9.51 -9.38 -16.33
CA ASP A 43 -9.67 -8.15 -17.14
C ASP A 43 -10.12 -6.95 -16.28
N LEU A 44 -11.06 -7.19 -15.35
CA LEU A 44 -11.51 -6.18 -14.39
C LEU A 44 -10.36 -5.76 -13.46
N TRP A 45 -9.54 -6.71 -13.00
CA TRP A 45 -8.35 -6.43 -12.19
C TRP A 45 -7.36 -5.54 -12.95
N TYR A 46 -7.08 -5.84 -14.23
CA TYR A 46 -6.19 -5.02 -15.05
C TYR A 46 -6.73 -3.60 -15.23
N LYS A 47 -8.04 -3.45 -15.46
CA LYS A 47 -8.69 -2.13 -15.52
C LYS A 47 -8.63 -1.38 -14.20
N LEU A 48 -8.75 -2.06 -13.06
CA LEU A 48 -8.64 -1.46 -11.72
C LEU A 48 -7.19 -1.12 -11.36
N TRP A 49 -6.20 -1.73 -12.01
CA TRP A 49 -4.79 -1.54 -11.70
C TRP A 49 -4.28 -0.13 -11.90
N GLN A 50 -4.54 0.49 -13.05
CA GLN A 50 -4.14 1.88 -13.30
C GLN A 50 -4.83 2.90 -12.36
N PRO A 51 -6.17 2.90 -12.20
CA PRO A 51 -6.84 3.93 -11.42
C PRO A 51 -6.87 3.69 -9.90
N VAL A 52 -6.74 2.45 -9.42
CA VAL A 52 -6.88 2.12 -7.98
C VAL A 52 -5.57 1.64 -7.39
N PHE A 53 -5.00 0.55 -7.94
CA PHE A 53 -3.85 -0.11 -7.30
C PHE A 53 -2.55 0.69 -7.46
N THR A 54 -2.30 1.29 -8.62
CA THR A 54 -1.11 2.12 -8.88
C THR A 54 -1.02 3.32 -7.93
N PRO A 55 -2.07 4.15 -7.76
CA PRO A 55 -2.01 5.25 -6.79
C PRO A 55 -1.97 4.78 -5.34
N ALA A 56 -2.69 3.71 -4.97
CA ALA A 56 -2.64 3.12 -3.63
C ALA A 56 -1.20 2.73 -3.23
N ILE A 57 -0.52 1.95 -4.09
CA ILE A 57 0.88 1.56 -3.90
C ILE A 57 1.78 2.80 -3.79
N GLY A 58 1.53 3.84 -4.60
CA GLY A 58 2.25 5.11 -4.52
C GLY A 58 2.14 5.80 -3.16
N ILE A 59 0.95 5.79 -2.55
CA ILE A 59 0.71 6.34 -1.22
C ILE A 59 1.43 5.52 -0.14
N LEU A 60 1.37 4.18 -0.23
CA LEU A 60 2.11 3.30 0.69
C LEU A 60 3.61 3.52 0.60
N MET A 61 4.14 3.60 -0.62
CA MET A 61 5.55 3.90 -0.87
C MET A 61 5.94 5.26 -0.28
N ALA A 62 5.14 6.31 -0.50
CA ALA A 62 5.40 7.61 0.10
C ALA A 62 5.38 7.56 1.63
N GLY A 63 4.39 6.89 2.22
CA GLY A 63 4.27 6.74 3.68
C GLY A 63 5.46 5.98 4.29
N THR A 64 5.91 4.90 3.65
CA THR A 64 7.07 4.12 4.09
C THR A 64 8.38 4.90 3.93
N ILE A 65 8.57 5.63 2.82
CA ILE A 65 9.75 6.47 2.60
C ILE A 65 9.83 7.58 3.65
N ILE A 66 8.73 8.31 3.89
CA ILE A 66 8.69 9.37 4.91
C ILE A 66 9.03 8.79 6.29
N SER A 67 8.44 7.65 6.64
CA SER A 67 8.67 6.99 7.93
C SER A 67 10.13 6.52 8.09
N GLY A 68 10.70 5.91 7.04
CA GLY A 68 12.09 5.47 7.02
C GLY A 68 13.08 6.64 7.09
N LEU A 69 12.83 7.70 6.34
CA LEU A 69 13.67 8.89 6.30
C LEU A 69 13.64 9.63 7.64
N ALA A 70 12.45 9.79 8.25
CA ALA A 70 12.30 10.37 9.58
C ALA A 70 13.10 9.57 10.62
N SER A 71 12.97 8.24 10.63
CA SER A 71 13.73 7.38 11.55
C SER A 71 15.23 7.48 11.35
N TRP A 72 15.70 7.61 10.11
CA TRP A 72 17.12 7.77 9.80
C TRP A 72 17.68 9.11 10.31
N VAL A 73 16.96 10.21 10.10
CA VAL A 73 17.34 11.54 10.60
C VAL A 73 17.37 11.56 12.13
N THR A 74 16.33 11.05 12.80
CA THR A 74 16.28 10.99 14.28
C THR A 74 17.42 10.14 14.84
N LYS A 75 17.72 8.99 14.23
CA LYS A 75 18.83 8.13 14.66
C LYS A 75 20.18 8.85 14.51
N ARG A 76 20.36 9.62 13.43
CA ARG A 76 21.60 10.35 13.18
C ARG A 76 21.80 11.53 14.15
N LEU A 77 20.73 12.22 14.53
CA LEU A 77 20.76 13.29 15.53
C LEU A 77 21.03 12.75 16.95
N ASN A 78 20.38 11.66 17.35
CA ASN A 78 20.62 11.04 18.66
C ASN A 78 22.01 10.38 18.77
N SER A 79 22.58 9.90 17.66
CA SER A 79 23.93 9.32 17.65
C SER A 79 25.05 10.36 17.78
N GLN A 80 24.78 11.65 17.67
CA GLN A 80 25.73 12.74 17.92
C GLN A 80 25.75 13.20 19.39
N GLN A 81 24.84 12.68 20.23
CA GLN A 81 24.70 13.07 21.64
C GLN A 81 25.27 12.01 22.62
N ASN A 82 25.98 10.99 22.13
CA ASN A 82 26.71 10.01 22.94
C ASN A 82 28.20 9.99 22.58
#